data_AF-A0A357ECP2-F1
#
_entry.id   AF-A0A357ECP2-F1
#
_cell.length_a   1.000
_cell.length_b   1.000
_cell.length_c   1.000
_cell.angle_alpha   90.00
_cell.angle_beta   90.00
_cell.angle_gamma   90.00
#
_symmetry.space_group_name_H-M   'P 1'
#
loop_
_entity.id
_entity.type
_entity.pdbx_description
1 polymer ?
#
loop_
_entity_poly.entity_id
_entity_poly.type
_entity_poly.pdbx_seq_one_letter_code
_entity_poly.pdbx_strand_id
1 'polypeptide(L)'
;MHRFYSRVGISVVISILTASGSVFSQVADPPRPPSLKTVPVPEPTNLSDFVSDRQAAVRLGKALFWEMQVGSDGVTACASCHFSSGMADTRSKNQLSPGLKRITTTGAPNPDTTFHRNLGPVGQVTGSDFPFFPASNDVLSSQGVRNSVFLGVGNGPADRVRQEPDPDGFRVGSTNIRRVEPRNTPTVVNAVFNHRQFWDGRADNVFNGVNEMGDRDPNARIFRADNPTTPVAVQVRLEDSSLASQAVVPPVSGDEMSARGRTMRDIGKKFARYQIPGQPVSNLRPLALQLVHPEDSVLGSLSRWPQKGLHATGYPELIQAAFHRQWWDSSKLIRVGTDGTPTVIDPPTGALAANEYSLMQYNFALFFGLAIQMYESTLVADHSPYDQFMDGNPNAISPQAILGVDLFRSQTRGQCITCHEGAELTGASVRQVRASPTRIRDGQAMDRGFNNIGVLETLQDLSLGAKDDLGNWLSTVKRLTPPPPEPIVVDGAFKVPGLRNVELTAPYFHNGGQVDLPAVIEFYDRAGDAHEGMVTLDGTQIELMSIIGFTPEEKAAMLAFLLSLTDERVRFQQAPFDHPQLFIPNGPGLPRAIMPGEQLMEIPAVGRFGGAPQKKFLEP
;
A
#
# COMPACT_ATOMS: atom_id res chain seq x y z
N MET A 1 -4.24 -85.39 -59.46
CA MET A 1 -3.58 -84.09 -59.68
C MET A 1 -3.81 -83.23 -58.46
N HIS A 2 -2.78 -83.09 -57.62
CA HIS A 2 -2.46 -81.92 -56.77
C HIS A 2 -1.46 -82.40 -55.73
N ARG A 3 -0.23 -81.87 -55.82
CA ARG A 3 0.88 -82.15 -54.91
C ARG A 3 0.61 -81.43 -53.59
N PHE A 4 0.58 -82.18 -52.49
CA PHE A 4 0.75 -81.64 -51.15
C PHE A 4 2.09 -82.18 -50.60
N TYR A 5 3.07 -81.30 -50.47
CA TYR A 5 4.28 -81.58 -49.70
C TYR A 5 4.27 -80.69 -48.45
N SER A 6 4.26 -81.37 -47.30
CA SER A 6 4.38 -80.81 -45.97
C SER A 6 5.79 -80.26 -45.75
N ARG A 7 5.92 -79.06 -45.14
CA ARG A 7 7.17 -78.61 -44.50
C ARG A 7 6.87 -77.82 -43.22
N VAL A 8 7.47 -78.36 -42.16
CA VAL A 8 7.66 -77.85 -40.80
C VAL A 8 8.12 -76.39 -40.79
N GLY A 9 7.43 -75.54 -40.02
CA GLY A 9 7.82 -74.16 -39.74
C GLY A 9 8.32 -74.00 -38.31
N ILE A 10 9.55 -73.54 -38.16
CA ILE A 10 10.23 -73.21 -36.90
C ILE A 10 9.77 -71.82 -36.44
N SER A 11 9.29 -71.70 -35.20
CA SER A 11 8.93 -70.43 -34.57
C SER A 11 10.18 -69.61 -34.26
N VAL A 12 10.24 -68.37 -34.75
CA VAL A 12 11.19 -67.34 -34.31
C VAL A 12 10.38 -66.27 -33.57
N VAL A 13 10.63 -66.13 -32.27
CA VAL A 13 10.10 -65.04 -31.44
C VAL A 13 11.00 -63.83 -31.65
N ILE A 14 10.47 -62.79 -32.30
CA ILE A 14 11.11 -61.47 -32.36
C ILE A 14 10.48 -60.61 -31.28
N SER A 15 11.22 -60.39 -30.19
CA SER A 15 10.88 -59.41 -29.16
C SER A 15 11.07 -58.00 -29.72
N ILE A 16 9.97 -57.30 -29.98
CA ILE A 16 10.00 -55.86 -30.28
C ILE A 16 10.12 -55.12 -28.96
N LEU A 17 11.30 -54.57 -28.66
CA LEU A 17 11.46 -53.56 -27.62
C LEU A 17 10.74 -52.29 -28.06
N THR A 18 9.55 -52.03 -27.50
CA THR A 18 8.93 -50.71 -27.55
C THR A 18 9.66 -49.82 -26.56
N ALA A 19 10.57 -48.98 -27.07
CA ALA A 19 11.08 -47.84 -26.31
C ALA A 19 9.92 -46.85 -26.13
N SER A 20 9.24 -46.93 -24.99
CA SER A 20 8.33 -45.89 -24.51
C SER A 20 9.17 -44.67 -24.15
N GLY A 21 9.47 -43.83 -25.14
CA GLY A 21 10.02 -42.51 -24.92
C GLY A 21 8.98 -41.68 -24.16
N SER A 22 9.24 -41.40 -22.90
CA SER A 22 8.53 -40.38 -22.14
C SER A 22 8.71 -39.06 -22.85
N VAL A 23 7.70 -38.61 -23.58
CA VAL A 23 7.66 -37.25 -24.12
C VAL A 23 7.46 -36.33 -22.92
N PHE A 24 8.55 -35.81 -22.37
CA PHE A 24 8.46 -34.69 -21.44
C PHE A 24 7.89 -33.52 -22.23
N SER A 25 6.63 -33.16 -21.96
CA SER A 25 6.03 -31.94 -22.48
C SER A 25 6.88 -30.77 -21.97
N GLN A 26 7.69 -30.15 -22.84
CA GLN A 26 8.31 -28.87 -22.52
C GLN A 26 7.19 -27.87 -22.22
N VAL A 27 7.15 -27.36 -20.99
CA VAL A 27 6.23 -26.30 -20.61
C VAL A 27 6.61 -25.09 -21.45
N ALA A 28 5.74 -24.70 -22.39
CA ALA A 28 5.97 -23.53 -23.21
C ALA A 28 5.95 -22.26 -22.34
N ASP A 29 6.84 -21.33 -22.65
CA ASP A 29 6.87 -20.05 -21.93
C ASP A 29 5.55 -19.29 -22.15
N PRO A 30 4.97 -18.70 -21.10
CA PRO A 30 3.78 -17.85 -21.24
C PRO A 30 4.05 -16.67 -22.19
N PRO A 31 2.99 -16.08 -22.77
CA PRO A 31 3.14 -14.87 -23.59
C PRO A 31 3.74 -13.73 -22.77
N ARG A 32 4.37 -12.76 -23.45
CA ARG A 32 4.85 -11.54 -22.81
C ARG A 32 3.68 -10.82 -22.11
N PRO A 33 3.89 -10.23 -20.92
CA PRO A 33 2.88 -9.43 -20.25
C PRO A 33 2.27 -8.38 -21.19
N PRO A 34 0.95 -8.26 -21.30
CA PRO A 34 0.33 -7.25 -22.15
C PRO A 34 0.47 -5.84 -21.58
N SER A 35 0.16 -4.83 -22.40
CA SER A 35 0.03 -3.42 -22.00
C SER A 35 -1.00 -3.25 -20.88
N LEU A 36 -0.76 -2.36 -19.91
CA LEU A 36 -1.70 -2.12 -18.81
C LEU A 36 -3.03 -1.55 -19.30
N LYS A 37 -3.03 -0.88 -20.46
CA LYS A 37 -4.25 -0.34 -21.11
C LYS A 37 -5.29 -1.43 -21.42
N THR A 38 -4.88 -2.70 -21.43
CA THR A 38 -5.78 -3.84 -21.63
C THR A 38 -6.57 -4.23 -20.39
N VAL A 39 -6.25 -3.66 -19.22
CA VAL A 39 -6.88 -3.98 -17.94
C VAL A 39 -7.75 -2.80 -17.47
N PRO A 40 -9.06 -3.00 -17.29
CA PRO A 40 -9.91 -1.96 -16.71
C PRO A 40 -9.57 -1.74 -15.23
N VAL A 41 -9.68 -0.49 -14.78
CA VAL A 41 -9.56 -0.16 -13.36
C VAL A 41 -10.70 -0.84 -12.58
N PRO A 42 -10.41 -1.66 -11.54
CA PRO A 42 -11.45 -2.25 -10.70
C PRO A 42 -12.32 -1.19 -10.00
N GLU A 43 -13.62 -1.43 -9.92
CA GLU A 43 -14.57 -0.51 -9.30
C GLU A 43 -15.70 -1.27 -8.57
N PRO A 44 -16.14 -0.80 -7.38
CA PRO A 44 -17.28 -1.40 -6.70
C PRO A 44 -18.56 -1.30 -7.53
N THR A 45 -19.29 -2.40 -7.65
CA THR A 45 -20.53 -2.47 -8.44
C THR A 45 -21.66 -1.58 -7.90
N ASN A 46 -21.64 -1.28 -6.60
CA ASN A 46 -22.60 -0.45 -5.89
C ASN A 46 -22.04 0.95 -5.53
N LEU A 47 -20.97 1.41 -6.17
CA LEU A 47 -20.37 2.71 -5.88
C LEU A 47 -21.38 3.88 -6.02
N SER A 48 -22.29 3.79 -6.97
CA SER A 48 -23.33 4.79 -7.23
C SER A 48 -24.33 4.98 -6.09
N ASP A 49 -24.41 4.05 -5.13
CA ASP A 49 -25.27 4.21 -3.95
C ASP A 49 -24.69 5.22 -2.95
N PHE A 50 -23.40 5.54 -3.08
CA PHE A 50 -22.62 6.39 -2.19
C PHE A 50 -22.19 7.69 -2.86
N VAL A 51 -21.53 7.58 -4.02
CA VAL A 51 -20.92 8.69 -4.74
C VAL A 51 -21.91 9.24 -5.77
N SER A 52 -22.34 10.49 -5.58
CA SER A 52 -23.25 11.18 -6.50
C SER A 52 -22.51 11.89 -7.65
N ASP A 53 -21.27 12.33 -7.42
CA ASP A 53 -20.41 12.94 -8.43
C ASP A 53 -18.97 12.42 -8.28
N ARG A 54 -18.54 11.62 -9.26
CA ARG A 54 -17.21 11.01 -9.29
C ARG A 54 -16.09 12.05 -9.35
N GLN A 55 -16.26 13.13 -10.12
CA GLN A 55 -15.24 14.16 -10.26
C GLN A 55 -15.11 14.99 -8.98
N ALA A 56 -16.23 15.26 -8.30
CA ALA A 56 -16.20 15.87 -6.97
C ALA A 56 -15.51 14.95 -5.94
N ALA A 57 -15.76 13.63 -5.98
CA ALA A 57 -15.09 12.67 -5.12
C ALA A 57 -13.56 12.61 -5.39
N VAL A 58 -13.13 12.63 -6.66
CA VAL A 58 -11.70 12.72 -7.03
C VAL A 58 -11.07 14.02 -6.52
N ARG A 59 -11.75 15.17 -6.62
CA ARG A 59 -11.26 16.45 -6.07
C ARG A 59 -11.12 16.39 -4.56
N LEU A 60 -12.12 15.86 -3.86
CA LEU A 60 -12.05 15.66 -2.42
C LEU A 60 -10.90 14.72 -2.04
N GLY A 61 -10.73 13.63 -2.78
CA GLY A 61 -9.65 12.66 -2.60
C GLY A 61 -8.27 13.29 -2.75
N LYS A 62 -8.03 14.00 -3.85
CA LYS A 62 -6.76 14.71 -4.07
C LYS A 62 -6.52 15.76 -3.00
N ALA A 63 -7.55 16.50 -2.58
CA ALA A 63 -7.41 17.45 -1.48
C ALA A 63 -7.00 16.75 -0.17
N LEU A 64 -7.66 15.67 0.22
CA LEU A 64 -7.37 14.92 1.46
C LEU A 64 -6.01 14.22 1.44
N PHE A 65 -5.61 13.63 0.32
CA PHE A 65 -4.32 12.93 0.19
C PHE A 65 -3.13 13.86 0.46
N TRP A 66 -3.26 15.11 0.03
CA TRP A 66 -2.23 16.15 0.19
C TRP A 66 -2.42 17.04 1.42
N GLU A 67 -3.44 16.79 2.26
CA GLU A 67 -3.81 17.66 3.38
C GLU A 67 -2.96 17.41 4.64
N MET A 68 -1.97 18.28 4.86
CA MET A 68 -1.12 18.29 6.07
C MET A 68 -1.92 18.47 7.37
N GLN A 69 -3.11 19.07 7.31
CA GLN A 69 -3.96 19.23 8.48
C GLN A 69 -4.64 17.91 8.91
N VAL A 70 -4.59 16.84 8.10
CA VAL A 70 -5.12 15.53 8.48
C VAL A 70 -4.29 14.94 9.61
N GLY A 71 -2.96 15.03 9.53
CA GLY A 71 -2.06 14.61 10.60
C GLY A 71 -2.32 15.37 11.91
N SER A 72 -2.12 14.69 13.04
CA SER A 72 -2.33 15.31 14.36
C SER A 72 -1.33 16.44 14.65
N ASP A 73 -0.18 16.45 13.98
CA ASP A 73 0.85 17.50 14.12
C ASP A 73 0.62 18.70 13.18
N GLY A 74 -0.36 18.63 12.26
CA GLY A 74 -0.61 19.67 11.27
C GLY A 74 0.46 19.78 10.17
N VAL A 75 1.32 18.77 10.04
CA VAL A 75 2.41 18.70 9.05
C VAL A 75 2.30 17.43 8.19
N THR A 76 1.91 16.31 8.78
CA THR A 76 1.95 15.00 8.13
C THR A 76 0.68 14.75 7.30
N ALA A 77 0.84 14.50 6.00
CA ALA A 77 -0.21 14.08 5.06
C ALA A 77 0.08 12.66 4.53
N CYS A 78 -0.86 12.04 3.82
CA CYS A 78 -0.58 10.80 3.07
C CYS A 78 0.58 11.04 2.10
N ALA A 79 0.55 12.17 1.40
CA ALA A 79 1.62 12.60 0.52
C ALA A 79 2.97 12.80 1.22
N SER A 80 3.07 12.96 2.55
CA SER A 80 4.37 13.13 3.21
C SER A 80 5.27 11.90 3.09
N CYS A 81 4.68 10.72 2.94
CA CYS A 81 5.37 9.45 2.71
C CYS A 81 5.35 9.05 1.22
N HIS A 82 4.44 9.62 0.43
CA HIS A 82 4.19 9.28 -0.98
C HIS A 82 4.40 10.47 -1.94
N PHE A 83 5.26 11.44 -1.58
CA PHE A 83 5.35 12.75 -2.27
C PHE A 83 5.96 12.66 -3.66
N SER A 84 6.74 11.62 -3.94
CA SER A 84 7.39 11.41 -5.23
C SER A 84 6.37 10.89 -6.25
N SER A 85 5.32 11.67 -6.55
CA SER A 85 4.21 11.30 -7.46
C SER A 85 3.49 10.01 -7.07
N GLY A 86 3.36 9.75 -5.77
CA GLY A 86 2.81 8.48 -5.29
C GLY A 86 3.81 7.32 -5.31
N MET A 87 5.10 7.56 -5.58
CA MET A 87 6.16 6.56 -5.39
C MET A 87 6.55 6.44 -3.89
N ALA A 88 7.50 5.54 -3.62
CA ALA A 88 8.09 5.36 -2.30
C ALA A 88 8.83 6.63 -1.82
N ASP A 89 9.06 6.69 -0.51
CA ASP A 89 9.78 7.77 0.15
C ASP A 89 11.28 7.72 -0.16
N THR A 90 11.80 8.76 -0.81
CA THR A 90 13.20 8.83 -1.23
C THR A 90 14.12 9.52 -0.22
N ARG A 91 13.61 9.91 0.95
CA ARG A 91 14.46 10.45 2.03
C ARG A 91 15.36 9.34 2.57
N SER A 92 16.56 9.70 3.05
CA SER A 92 17.50 8.74 3.68
C SER A 92 17.84 9.07 5.13
N LYS A 93 17.32 10.19 5.66
CA LYS A 93 17.62 10.68 7.01
C LYS A 93 16.42 10.52 7.92
N ASN A 94 16.64 10.01 9.12
CA ASN A 94 15.57 9.73 10.10
C ASN A 94 14.50 8.80 9.51
N GLN A 95 14.94 7.74 8.82
CA GLN A 95 14.09 6.78 8.10
C GLN A 95 14.27 5.34 8.60
N LEU A 96 14.97 5.12 9.72
CA LEU A 96 15.16 3.78 10.26
C LEU A 96 14.09 3.46 11.31
N SER A 97 13.50 2.27 11.22
CA SER A 97 12.78 1.59 12.29
C SER A 97 13.59 0.36 12.70
N PRO A 98 13.74 0.06 14.00
CA PRO A 98 14.35 -1.20 14.41
C PRO A 98 13.34 -2.36 14.18
N GLY A 99 13.74 -3.60 14.47
CA GLY A 99 12.95 -4.82 14.25
C GLY A 99 11.70 -4.97 15.15
N LEU A 100 10.78 -3.99 15.12
CA LEU A 100 9.60 -3.90 15.99
C LEU A 100 8.55 -4.98 15.73
N LYS A 101 8.58 -5.63 14.56
CA LYS A 101 7.63 -6.70 14.19
C LYS A 101 8.08 -8.10 14.60
N ARG A 102 9.25 -8.21 15.24
CA ARG A 102 9.81 -9.49 15.68
C ARG A 102 8.91 -10.17 16.71
N ILE A 103 8.85 -11.50 16.61
CA ILE A 103 8.06 -12.37 17.48
C ILE A 103 8.89 -13.53 18.05
N THR A 104 8.37 -14.19 19.08
CA THR A 104 8.88 -15.46 19.59
C THR A 104 8.40 -16.64 18.73
N THR A 105 8.95 -17.82 18.96
CA THR A 105 8.47 -19.09 18.36
C THR A 105 7.03 -19.44 18.76
N THR A 106 6.48 -18.83 19.81
CA THR A 106 5.08 -19.00 20.23
C THR A 106 4.15 -17.95 19.59
N GLY A 107 4.67 -17.07 18.74
CA GLY A 107 3.92 -15.96 18.14
C GLY A 107 3.71 -14.75 19.05
N ALA A 108 4.35 -14.70 20.23
CA ALA A 108 4.26 -13.55 21.12
C ALA A 108 5.15 -12.40 20.62
N PRO A 109 4.75 -11.12 20.77
CA PRO A 109 5.60 -9.98 20.41
C PRO A 109 6.95 -10.01 21.14
N ASN A 110 8.04 -9.78 20.39
CA ASN A 110 9.40 -9.69 20.90
C ASN A 110 10.18 -8.61 20.12
N PRO A 111 9.72 -7.33 20.18
CA PRO A 111 10.27 -6.26 19.35
C PRO A 111 11.75 -6.03 19.66
N ASP A 112 12.54 -5.85 18.61
CA ASP A 112 13.87 -5.27 18.73
C ASP A 112 13.77 -3.74 18.68
N THR A 113 14.28 -3.07 19.71
CA THR A 113 14.29 -1.61 19.83
C THR A 113 15.69 -1.02 19.67
N THR A 114 16.67 -1.84 19.26
CA THR A 114 18.06 -1.42 19.04
C THR A 114 18.27 -1.09 17.57
N PHE A 115 18.70 0.14 17.29
CA PHE A 115 19.04 0.58 15.94
C PHE A 115 20.44 0.09 15.53
N HIS A 116 20.59 -0.25 14.26
CA HIS A 116 21.83 -0.73 13.69
C HIS A 116 22.93 0.35 13.57
N ARG A 117 24.19 -0.12 13.60
CA ARG A 117 25.44 0.63 13.30
C ARG A 117 25.65 1.95 14.03
N ASN A 118 24.96 2.17 15.15
CA ASN A 118 24.93 3.47 15.84
C ASN A 118 24.40 4.62 14.97
N LEU A 119 23.74 4.34 13.83
CA LEU A 119 23.04 5.37 13.05
C LEU A 119 21.94 6.01 13.92
N GLY A 120 21.32 5.16 14.75
CA GLY A 120 20.26 5.59 15.66
C GLY A 120 19.03 6.10 14.91
N PRO A 121 18.04 6.60 15.65
CA PRO A 121 16.78 7.02 15.04
C PRO A 121 16.90 8.24 14.10
N VAL A 122 17.97 9.03 14.21
CA VAL A 122 18.19 10.27 13.44
C VAL A 122 19.27 10.14 12.36
N GLY A 123 19.82 8.94 12.18
CA GLY A 123 20.90 8.67 11.23
C GLY A 123 20.51 8.95 9.78
N GLN A 124 21.53 9.19 8.95
CA GLN A 124 21.39 9.27 7.51
C GLN A 124 22.01 8.03 6.89
N VAL A 125 21.18 7.27 6.17
CA VAL A 125 21.61 6.07 5.46
C VAL A 125 22.32 6.46 4.17
N THR A 126 23.36 5.71 3.83
CA THR A 126 24.19 5.86 2.63
C THR A 126 24.24 4.54 1.86
N GLY A 127 24.77 4.54 0.63
CA GLY A 127 24.87 3.32 -0.17
C GLY A 127 25.68 2.19 0.51
N SER A 128 26.65 2.52 1.37
CA SER A 128 27.46 1.51 2.09
C SER A 128 26.75 0.81 3.25
N ASP A 129 25.55 1.23 3.59
CA ASP A 129 24.73 0.60 4.63
C ASP A 129 23.91 -0.57 4.10
N PHE A 130 23.88 -0.78 2.78
CA PHE A 130 23.15 -1.85 2.12
C PHE A 130 24.05 -3.06 1.76
N PRO A 131 23.48 -4.27 1.66
CA PRO A 131 22.12 -4.62 2.09
C PRO A 131 21.98 -4.61 3.61
N PHE A 132 20.75 -4.46 4.11
CA PHE A 132 20.50 -4.47 5.55
C PHE A 132 20.70 -5.85 6.15
N PHE A 133 20.01 -6.86 5.64
CA PHE A 133 20.19 -8.24 6.06
C PHE A 133 21.46 -8.85 5.40
N PRO A 134 22.25 -9.71 6.08
CA PRO A 134 22.07 -10.19 7.47
C PRO A 134 22.66 -9.27 8.54
N ALA A 135 23.22 -8.11 8.17
CA ALA A 135 23.86 -7.21 9.13
C ALA A 135 22.88 -6.57 10.13
N SER A 136 21.60 -6.48 9.76
CA SER A 136 20.54 -5.79 10.50
C SER A 136 19.15 -6.32 10.12
N ASN A 137 18.22 -6.27 11.07
CA ASN A 137 16.77 -6.41 10.87
C ASN A 137 16.03 -5.05 10.89
N ASP A 138 16.77 -3.93 10.88
CA ASP A 138 16.18 -2.60 10.74
C ASP A 138 15.44 -2.51 9.41
N VAL A 139 14.51 -1.57 9.36
CA VAL A 139 13.68 -1.27 8.21
C VAL A 139 13.89 0.18 7.82
N LEU A 140 14.12 0.41 6.53
CA LEU A 140 14.16 1.75 5.94
C LEU A 140 12.76 2.12 5.46
N SER A 141 12.13 3.09 6.11
CA SER A 141 10.76 3.53 5.80
C SER A 141 10.54 5.00 6.14
N SER A 142 9.31 5.46 5.94
CA SER A 142 8.89 6.85 6.16
C SER A 142 8.75 7.21 7.63
N GLN A 143 9.27 8.39 7.97
CA GLN A 143 8.97 9.05 9.24
C GLN A 143 7.52 9.58 9.29
N GLY A 144 6.80 9.16 10.33
CA GLY A 144 5.48 9.67 10.69
C GLY A 144 5.54 10.77 11.75
N VAL A 145 4.70 10.67 12.77
CA VAL A 145 4.61 11.64 13.87
C VAL A 145 5.48 11.28 15.06
N ARG A 146 5.61 12.21 16.02
CA ARG A 146 6.27 11.94 17.31
C ARG A 146 5.28 11.27 18.26
N ASN A 147 5.77 10.36 19.09
CA ASN A 147 4.94 9.70 20.11
C ASN A 147 4.26 10.74 21.00
N SER A 148 2.93 10.69 20.99
CA SER A 148 2.07 11.55 21.79
C SER A 148 0.70 10.91 21.98
N VAL A 149 -0.05 11.39 22.97
CA VAL A 149 -1.40 10.94 23.28
C VAL A 149 -2.40 12.03 22.88
N PHE A 150 -3.46 11.64 22.19
CA PHE A 150 -4.51 12.55 21.75
C PHE A 150 -5.33 13.07 22.94
N LEU A 151 -5.51 14.39 23.02
CA LEU A 151 -6.35 15.06 24.04
C LEU A 151 -7.62 15.70 23.45
N GLY A 152 -7.75 15.73 22.12
CA GLY A 152 -8.87 16.33 21.43
C GLY A 152 -8.45 17.24 20.29
N VAL A 153 -9.42 17.61 19.46
CA VAL A 153 -9.16 18.43 18.28
C VAL A 153 -8.82 19.88 18.67
N GLY A 154 -7.77 20.43 18.06
CA GLY A 154 -7.34 21.82 18.24
C GLY A 154 -8.18 22.84 17.47
N ASN A 155 -7.88 24.13 17.63
CA ASN A 155 -8.51 25.22 16.88
C ASN A 155 -7.76 25.60 15.60
N GLY A 156 -6.61 24.98 15.35
CA GLY A 156 -5.76 25.21 14.19
C GLY A 156 -5.42 23.91 13.45
N PRO A 157 -4.32 23.88 12.69
CA PRO A 157 -3.96 22.74 11.85
C PRO A 157 -3.54 21.51 12.66
N ALA A 158 -3.02 21.69 13.88
CA ALA A 158 -2.62 20.60 14.77
C ALA A 158 -3.69 20.29 15.83
N ASP A 159 -3.67 19.05 16.30
CA ASP A 159 -4.51 18.59 17.40
C ASP A 159 -3.88 18.92 18.77
N ARG A 160 -4.68 18.84 19.83
CA ARG A 160 -4.15 18.95 21.20
C ARG A 160 -3.64 17.59 21.63
N VAL A 161 -2.38 17.54 22.04
CA VAL A 161 -1.70 16.29 22.39
C VAL A 161 -0.90 16.44 23.68
N ARG A 162 -0.68 15.33 24.38
CA ARG A 162 0.29 15.21 25.47
C ARG A 162 1.50 14.43 24.97
N GLN A 163 2.69 14.99 25.10
CA GLN A 163 3.93 14.27 24.80
C GLN A 163 4.23 13.26 25.91
N GLU A 164 4.65 12.06 25.53
CA GLU A 164 5.12 11.01 26.45
C GLU A 164 6.42 10.43 25.89
N PRO A 165 7.39 10.03 26.73
CA PRO A 165 8.58 9.31 26.28
C PRO A 165 8.22 8.22 25.26
N ASP A 166 8.86 8.24 24.08
CA ASP A 166 8.68 7.17 23.11
C ASP A 166 9.16 5.82 23.69
N PRO A 167 8.32 4.78 23.66
CA PRO A 167 8.63 3.49 24.28
C PRO A 167 9.57 2.61 23.44
N ASP A 168 9.74 2.91 22.16
CA ASP A 168 10.41 2.04 21.18
C ASP A 168 11.81 2.56 20.78
N GLY A 169 12.31 3.56 21.52
CA GLY A 169 13.66 4.08 21.34
C GLY A 169 13.78 5.20 20.30
N PHE A 170 12.66 5.72 19.78
CA PHE A 170 12.65 6.89 18.88
C PHE A 170 12.90 8.19 19.65
N ARG A 171 14.07 8.30 20.29
CA ARG A 171 14.47 9.43 21.16
C ARG A 171 15.95 9.75 21.01
N VAL A 172 16.28 11.04 21.23
CA VAL A 172 17.65 11.50 21.45
C VAL A 172 17.68 12.25 22.79
N GLY A 173 18.36 11.66 23.77
CA GLY A 173 18.29 12.14 25.15
C GLY A 173 16.85 12.11 25.68
N SER A 174 16.34 13.26 26.15
CA SER A 174 14.98 13.37 26.67
C SER A 174 13.91 13.61 25.60
N THR A 175 14.28 13.87 24.35
CA THR A 175 13.33 14.33 23.33
C THR A 175 12.95 13.20 22.38
N ASN A 176 11.66 13.11 22.09
CA ASN A 176 11.15 12.22 21.05
C ASN A 176 11.48 12.76 19.66
N ILE A 177 11.89 11.86 18.77
CA ILE A 177 11.95 12.13 17.34
C ILE A 177 10.72 11.52 16.65
N ARG A 178 10.61 11.65 15.33
CA ARG A 178 9.49 11.05 14.59
C ARG A 178 9.67 9.55 14.49
N ARG A 179 8.61 8.81 14.79
CA ARG A 179 8.55 7.35 14.62
C ARG A 179 8.63 7.02 13.13
N VAL A 180 9.14 5.84 12.82
CA VAL A 180 9.28 5.34 11.46
C VAL A 180 8.50 4.04 11.36
N GLU A 181 7.79 3.85 10.25
CA GLU A 181 7.03 2.63 10.00
C GLU A 181 7.94 1.38 9.99
N PRO A 182 7.52 0.27 10.61
CA PRO A 182 8.31 -0.96 10.63
C PRO A 182 8.21 -1.77 9.33
N ARG A 183 7.70 -1.17 8.24
CA ARG A 183 7.78 -1.67 6.87
C ARG A 183 7.99 -0.50 5.91
N ASN A 184 8.78 -0.70 4.88
CA ASN A 184 9.03 0.28 3.82
C ASN A 184 7.73 0.74 3.14
N THR A 185 7.65 2.02 2.83
CA THR A 185 6.51 2.65 2.18
C THR A 185 6.42 2.26 0.69
N PRO A 186 5.37 1.52 0.26
CA PRO A 186 5.21 1.16 -1.15
C PRO A 186 4.66 2.33 -1.98
N THR A 187 4.69 2.18 -3.31
CA THR A 187 3.99 3.11 -4.22
C THR A 187 2.46 2.97 -4.15
N VAL A 188 1.74 4.09 -4.33
CA VAL A 188 0.29 4.15 -4.54
C VAL A 188 -0.11 4.19 -6.02
N VAL A 189 0.83 4.39 -6.94
CA VAL A 189 0.56 4.34 -8.39
C VAL A 189 0.28 2.89 -8.78
N ASN A 190 -0.77 2.71 -9.60
CA ASN A 190 -1.32 1.40 -9.96
C ASN A 190 -1.83 0.58 -8.74
N ALA A 191 -1.88 1.13 -7.52
CA ALA A 191 -2.32 0.39 -6.34
C ALA A 191 -3.80 -0.02 -6.43
N VAL A 192 -4.61 0.66 -7.25
CA VAL A 192 -6.02 0.30 -7.54
C VAL A 192 -6.19 -1.12 -8.08
N PHE A 193 -5.14 -1.69 -8.69
CA PHE A 193 -5.20 -3.07 -9.19
C PHE A 193 -5.00 -4.11 -8.09
N ASN A 194 -4.49 -3.76 -6.90
CA ASN A 194 -4.27 -4.71 -5.81
C ASN A 194 -5.59 -5.18 -5.18
N HIS A 195 -5.74 -6.49 -5.00
CA HIS A 195 -6.90 -7.06 -4.32
C HIS A 195 -6.92 -6.71 -2.82
N ARG A 196 -5.76 -6.68 -2.15
CA ARG A 196 -5.62 -6.24 -0.76
C ARG A 196 -4.45 -5.28 -0.66
N GLN A 197 -4.53 -4.31 0.26
CA GLN A 197 -3.46 -3.33 0.47
C GLN A 197 -2.62 -3.64 1.71
N PHE A 198 -1.53 -2.88 1.84
CA PHE A 198 -0.38 -3.13 2.71
C PHE A 198 0.41 -4.39 2.32
N TRP A 199 1.64 -4.46 2.83
CA TRP A 199 2.56 -5.58 2.63
C TRP A 199 2.03 -6.92 3.18
N ASP A 200 1.23 -6.90 4.25
CA ASP A 200 0.61 -8.08 4.88
C ASP A 200 -0.84 -8.34 4.43
N GLY A 201 -1.38 -7.50 3.54
CA GLY A 201 -2.76 -7.64 3.08
C GLY A 201 -3.82 -7.34 4.13
N ARG A 202 -3.48 -6.64 5.23
CA ARG A 202 -4.44 -6.39 6.33
C ARG A 202 -5.61 -5.48 5.96
N ALA A 203 -5.47 -4.67 4.91
CA ALA A 203 -6.57 -3.89 4.35
C ALA A 203 -7.31 -4.73 3.30
N ASP A 204 -8.54 -5.11 3.66
CA ASP A 204 -9.36 -6.07 2.93
C ASP A 204 -9.89 -5.50 1.60
N ASN A 205 -10.17 -6.38 0.63
CA ASN A 205 -10.80 -6.00 -0.65
C ASN A 205 -12.17 -5.36 -0.45
N VAL A 206 -12.84 -5.74 0.62
CA VAL A 206 -14.15 -5.23 1.00
C VAL A 206 -13.97 -4.05 1.96
N PHE A 207 -14.44 -2.87 1.58
CA PHE A 207 -14.53 -1.74 2.52
C PHE A 207 -15.88 -1.74 3.23
N ASN A 208 -15.85 -1.67 4.56
CA ASN A 208 -17.05 -1.70 5.41
C ASN A 208 -17.55 -0.30 5.85
N GLY A 209 -16.92 0.77 5.34
CA GLY A 209 -17.27 2.16 5.66
C GLY A 209 -16.70 2.69 6.98
N VAL A 210 -15.98 1.86 7.75
CA VAL A 210 -15.50 2.21 9.10
C VAL A 210 -14.00 1.99 9.25
N ASN A 211 -13.49 0.81 8.87
CA ASN A 211 -12.10 0.37 9.07
C ASN A 211 -11.65 -0.55 7.92
N GLU A 212 -10.42 -1.06 8.03
CA GLU A 212 -9.72 -1.85 7.03
C GLU A 212 -10.08 -3.34 7.00
N MET A 213 -10.82 -3.82 8.00
CA MET A 213 -11.03 -5.25 8.24
C MET A 213 -12.04 -5.89 7.28
N GLY A 214 -12.85 -5.09 6.59
CA GLY A 214 -13.90 -5.56 5.70
C GLY A 214 -14.91 -6.44 6.44
N ASP A 215 -15.21 -7.62 5.87
CA ASP A 215 -16.16 -8.58 6.44
C ASP A 215 -15.65 -9.25 7.75
N ARG A 216 -14.36 -9.05 8.11
CA ARG A 216 -13.81 -9.57 9.38
C ARG A 216 -14.26 -8.79 10.61
N ASP A 217 -14.78 -7.57 10.43
CA ASP A 217 -15.45 -6.82 11.49
C ASP A 217 -16.98 -6.88 11.30
N PRO A 218 -17.69 -7.83 11.95
CA PRO A 218 -19.13 -7.95 11.82
C PRO A 218 -19.89 -6.81 12.53
N ASN A 219 -19.21 -5.95 13.30
CA ASN A 219 -19.80 -4.84 14.06
C ASN A 219 -19.63 -3.48 13.38
N ALA A 220 -18.89 -3.40 12.28
CA ALA A 220 -18.75 -2.18 11.49
C ALA A 220 -20.14 -1.70 11.01
N ARG A 221 -20.56 -0.53 11.52
CA ARG A 221 -21.83 0.11 11.16
C ARG A 221 -21.63 1.60 10.95
N ILE A 222 -22.24 2.11 9.88
CA ILE A 222 -22.46 3.53 9.64
C ILE A 222 -23.96 3.84 9.79
N PHE A 223 -24.36 5.11 9.70
CA PHE A 223 -25.77 5.48 9.69
C PHE A 223 -26.21 5.99 8.31
N ARG A 224 -27.42 5.62 7.88
CA ARG A 224 -28.08 6.13 6.68
C ARG A 224 -29.34 6.87 7.09
N ALA A 225 -29.59 8.04 6.52
CA ALA A 225 -30.77 8.85 6.78
C ALA A 225 -31.55 9.10 5.48
N ASP A 226 -32.38 8.13 5.07
CA ASP A 226 -33.30 8.30 3.94
C ASP A 226 -34.35 9.39 4.26
N ASN A 227 -34.71 9.49 5.54
CA ASN A 227 -35.38 10.62 6.17
C ASN A 227 -34.42 11.27 7.20
N PRO A 228 -34.11 12.57 7.10
CA PRO A 228 -33.18 13.26 8.01
C PRO A 228 -33.52 13.16 9.51
N THR A 229 -34.78 12.86 9.87
CA THR A 229 -35.18 12.73 11.28
C THR A 229 -35.04 11.31 11.84
N THR A 230 -34.71 10.33 10.99
CA THR A 230 -34.72 8.91 11.37
C THR A 230 -33.52 8.16 10.78
N PRO A 231 -32.28 8.48 11.20
CA PRO A 231 -31.10 7.70 10.80
C PRO A 231 -31.19 6.26 11.29
N VAL A 232 -30.80 5.32 10.44
CA VAL A 232 -30.74 3.89 10.75
C VAL A 232 -29.33 3.35 10.59
N ALA A 233 -28.90 2.49 11.50
CA ALA A 233 -27.60 1.84 11.40
C ALA A 233 -27.62 0.79 10.27
N VAL A 234 -26.60 0.81 9.41
CA VAL A 234 -26.48 -0.12 8.28
C VAL A 234 -25.07 -0.68 8.17
N GLN A 235 -24.95 -1.88 7.60
CA GLN A 235 -23.68 -2.41 7.13
C GLN A 235 -23.42 -1.88 5.73
N VAL A 236 -22.15 -1.54 5.47
CA VAL A 236 -21.68 -1.26 4.12
C VAL A 236 -20.76 -2.39 3.69
N ARG A 237 -20.86 -2.73 2.41
CA ARG A 237 -19.99 -3.71 1.78
C ARG A 237 -19.70 -3.21 0.36
N LEU A 238 -18.48 -2.72 0.16
CA LEU A 238 -17.97 -2.26 -1.14
C LEU A 238 -16.84 -3.20 -1.54
N GLU A 239 -17.06 -4.11 -2.48
CA GLU A 239 -15.99 -4.95 -3.04
C GLU A 239 -15.09 -4.13 -3.97
N ASP A 240 -13.85 -4.55 -4.20
CA ASP A 240 -12.85 -3.81 -4.98
C ASP A 240 -12.55 -2.42 -4.40
N SER A 241 -12.62 -2.32 -3.07
CA SER A 241 -12.38 -1.10 -2.30
C SER A 241 -11.23 -1.24 -1.30
N SER A 242 -10.22 -2.05 -1.64
CA SER A 242 -9.02 -2.22 -0.81
C SER A 242 -8.28 -0.91 -0.53
N LEU A 243 -8.32 0.05 -1.46
CA LEU A 243 -7.79 1.41 -1.26
C LEU A 243 -8.59 2.17 -0.19
N ALA A 244 -9.92 2.10 -0.19
CA ALA A 244 -10.71 2.76 0.85
C ALA A 244 -10.50 2.11 2.23
N SER A 245 -10.38 0.78 2.28
CA SER A 245 -9.97 0.04 3.48
C SER A 245 -8.62 0.52 4.00
N GLN A 246 -7.63 0.71 3.12
CA GLN A 246 -6.31 1.18 3.49
C GLN A 246 -6.31 2.64 3.97
N ALA A 247 -7.02 3.51 3.27
CA ALA A 247 -6.93 4.96 3.46
C ALA A 247 -7.34 5.42 4.87
N VAL A 248 -8.17 4.64 5.57
CA VAL A 248 -8.65 4.98 6.91
C VAL A 248 -7.69 4.57 8.05
N VAL A 249 -6.60 3.86 7.74
CA VAL A 249 -5.64 3.37 8.75
C VAL A 249 -4.55 4.41 9.10
N PRO A 250 -3.79 4.96 8.14
CA PRO A 250 -2.70 5.89 8.48
C PRO A 250 -3.13 7.12 9.29
N PRO A 251 -4.28 7.77 9.01
CA PRO A 251 -4.73 8.96 9.75
C PRO A 251 -4.96 8.76 11.27
N VAL A 252 -5.06 7.51 11.73
CA VAL A 252 -5.26 7.13 13.14
C VAL A 252 -4.10 6.32 13.73
N SER A 253 -3.09 5.99 12.92
CA SER A 253 -1.90 5.25 13.36
C SER A 253 -0.97 6.12 14.21
N GLY A 254 -0.53 5.57 15.34
CA GLY A 254 0.44 6.17 16.28
C GLY A 254 1.86 6.31 15.71
N ASP A 255 2.16 5.51 14.69
CA ASP A 255 3.44 5.45 14.00
C ASP A 255 3.46 6.38 12.78
N GLU A 256 2.31 6.57 12.12
CA GLU A 256 2.19 7.29 10.85
C GLU A 256 1.74 8.74 11.03
N MET A 257 0.44 9.01 11.18
CA MET A 257 -0.09 10.38 11.06
C MET A 257 -0.73 10.91 12.36
N SER A 258 -0.79 10.11 13.42
CA SER A 258 -1.66 10.41 14.56
C SER A 258 -1.01 10.28 15.93
N ALA A 259 -1.41 11.16 16.84
CA ALA A 259 -1.31 10.89 18.27
C ALA A 259 -2.16 9.66 18.63
N ARG A 260 -1.67 8.84 19.56
CA ARG A 260 -2.34 7.61 20.00
C ARG A 260 -3.73 7.92 20.58
N GLY A 261 -4.72 7.12 20.20
CA GLY A 261 -6.10 7.20 20.70
C GLY A 261 -7.05 8.12 19.90
N ARG A 262 -6.57 8.76 18.84
CA ARG A 262 -7.42 9.52 17.90
C ARG A 262 -8.17 8.56 16.97
N THR A 263 -9.40 8.91 16.59
CA THR A 263 -10.24 8.11 15.68
C THR A 263 -10.58 8.85 14.39
N MET A 264 -11.09 8.14 13.38
CA MET A 264 -11.64 8.76 12.16
C MET A 264 -12.81 9.71 12.45
N ARG A 265 -13.55 9.48 13.54
CA ARG A 265 -14.63 10.37 13.97
C ARG A 265 -14.10 11.68 14.55
N ASP A 266 -12.94 11.65 15.21
CA ASP A 266 -12.25 12.87 15.67
C ASP A 266 -11.73 13.69 14.49
N ILE A 267 -11.25 13.03 13.44
CA ILE A 267 -10.90 13.68 12.17
C ILE A 267 -12.17 14.29 11.55
N GLY A 268 -13.28 13.56 11.54
CA GLY A 268 -14.59 14.10 11.15
C GLY A 268 -14.95 15.37 11.93
N LYS A 269 -14.76 15.37 13.25
CA LYS A 269 -14.95 16.57 14.10
C LYS A 269 -13.99 17.71 13.81
N LYS A 270 -12.82 17.44 13.24
CA LYS A 270 -11.86 18.47 12.81
C LYS A 270 -12.25 19.10 11.49
N PHE A 271 -12.65 18.27 10.53
CA PHE A 271 -12.85 18.66 9.15
C PHE A 271 -14.30 19.05 8.83
N ALA A 272 -15.28 18.50 9.53
CA ALA A 272 -16.71 18.76 9.36
C ALA A 272 -17.31 19.56 10.54
N ARG A 273 -16.78 20.75 10.80
CA ARG A 273 -17.16 21.66 11.91
C ARG A 273 -18.31 22.63 11.60
N TYR A 274 -18.87 22.59 10.40
CA TYR A 274 -19.79 23.61 9.93
C TYR A 274 -21.22 23.43 10.48
N GLN A 275 -21.82 24.54 10.94
CA GLN A 275 -23.24 24.67 11.30
C GLN A 275 -23.80 23.62 12.28
N ILE A 276 -23.00 23.18 13.24
CA ILE A 276 -23.49 22.34 14.32
C ILE A 276 -23.94 23.24 15.48
N PRO A 277 -25.24 23.21 15.87
CA PRO A 277 -25.72 23.96 17.03
C PRO A 277 -24.84 23.69 18.26
N GLY A 278 -24.36 24.75 18.91
CA GLY A 278 -23.51 24.65 20.10
C GLY A 278 -22.01 24.44 19.86
N GLN A 279 -21.50 24.49 18.61
CA GLN A 279 -20.06 24.51 18.32
C GLN A 279 -19.58 25.86 17.71
N PRO A 280 -18.36 26.35 18.07
CA PRO A 280 -17.77 27.51 17.41
C PRO A 280 -17.56 27.24 15.91
N VAL A 281 -17.96 28.20 15.07
CA VAL A 281 -17.72 28.10 13.61
C VAL A 281 -16.24 28.29 13.34
N SER A 282 -15.54 27.19 13.10
CA SER A 282 -14.15 27.17 12.62
C SER A 282 -14.03 26.09 11.57
N ASN A 283 -13.95 26.49 10.30
CA ASN A 283 -13.72 25.56 9.20
C ASN A 283 -12.25 25.60 8.81
N LEU A 284 -11.61 24.43 8.77
CA LEU A 284 -10.34 24.31 8.07
C LEU A 284 -10.61 24.48 6.58
N ARG A 285 -9.98 25.49 5.99
CA ARG A 285 -9.97 25.64 4.54
C ARG A 285 -9.19 24.45 3.94
N PRO A 286 -9.71 23.78 2.92
CA PRO A 286 -8.96 22.72 2.23
C PRO A 286 -7.62 23.24 1.70
N LEU A 287 -6.56 22.49 2.01
CA LEU A 287 -5.17 22.78 1.63
C LEU A 287 -4.66 24.15 2.11
N ALA A 288 -5.14 24.65 3.25
CA ALA A 288 -4.80 26.00 3.75
C ALA A 288 -3.30 26.25 3.97
N LEU A 289 -2.49 25.20 4.08
CA LEU A 289 -1.05 25.27 4.32
C LEU A 289 -0.22 25.16 3.04
N GLN A 290 -0.86 24.83 1.91
CA GLN A 290 -0.24 24.44 0.64
C GLN A 290 -0.67 25.37 -0.49
N LEU A 291 0.23 25.60 -1.46
CA LEU A 291 -0.14 26.14 -2.77
C LEU A 291 -0.69 25.03 -3.67
N VAL A 292 -1.65 25.38 -4.52
CA VAL A 292 -2.16 24.49 -5.59
C VAL A 292 -1.88 25.17 -6.91
N HIS A 293 -1.21 24.49 -7.85
CA HIS A 293 -0.92 25.08 -9.16
C HIS A 293 -2.23 25.40 -9.91
N PRO A 294 -2.36 26.55 -10.59
CA PRO A 294 -3.60 26.90 -11.31
C PRO A 294 -3.92 25.92 -12.45
N GLU A 295 -2.89 25.26 -13.00
CA GLU A 295 -3.03 24.20 -14.02
C GLU A 295 -3.01 22.78 -13.45
N ASP A 296 -3.12 22.60 -12.13
CA ASP A 296 -3.36 21.26 -11.54
C ASP A 296 -4.55 20.60 -12.27
N SER A 297 -4.41 19.32 -12.62
CA SER A 297 -5.35 18.61 -13.49
C SER A 297 -6.72 18.38 -12.85
N VAL A 298 -6.78 18.35 -11.51
CA VAL A 298 -7.98 18.04 -10.73
C VAL A 298 -8.45 19.26 -9.93
N LEU A 299 -7.52 19.92 -9.24
CA LEU A 299 -7.79 21.00 -8.30
C LEU A 299 -7.57 22.40 -8.88
N GLY A 300 -7.04 22.53 -10.11
CA GLY A 300 -6.68 23.83 -10.70
C GLY A 300 -7.85 24.82 -10.71
N SER A 301 -9.05 24.36 -11.07
CA SER A 301 -10.28 25.17 -11.06
C SER A 301 -10.73 25.66 -9.66
N LEU A 302 -10.26 25.01 -8.59
CA LEU A 302 -10.54 25.38 -7.20
C LEU A 302 -9.36 26.12 -6.56
N SER A 303 -8.22 26.23 -7.25
CA SER A 303 -7.00 26.84 -6.71
C SER A 303 -7.20 28.32 -6.40
N ARG A 304 -6.65 28.78 -5.27
CA ARG A 304 -6.57 30.20 -4.92
C ARG A 304 -5.26 30.86 -5.33
N TRP A 305 -4.49 30.23 -6.23
CA TRP A 305 -3.19 30.73 -6.64
C TRP A 305 -3.21 32.24 -6.95
N PRO A 306 -2.26 33.05 -6.44
CA PRO A 306 -1.04 32.67 -5.70
C PRO A 306 -1.24 32.52 -4.17
N GLN A 307 -2.47 32.56 -3.66
CA GLN A 307 -2.75 32.27 -2.25
C GLN A 307 -2.88 30.76 -1.99
N LYS A 308 -2.60 30.35 -0.75
CA LYS A 308 -2.73 28.96 -0.29
C LYS A 308 -4.20 28.50 -0.21
N GLY A 309 -4.40 27.20 -0.40
CA GLY A 309 -5.68 26.50 -0.28
C GLY A 309 -6.63 26.65 -1.46
N LEU A 310 -7.81 26.07 -1.29
CA LEU A 310 -8.87 26.05 -2.29
C LEU A 310 -9.95 27.10 -2.03
N HIS A 311 -10.69 27.49 -3.08
CA HIS A 311 -11.81 28.43 -2.99
C HIS A 311 -12.97 27.89 -2.13
N ALA A 312 -13.11 26.56 -2.03
CA ALA A 312 -14.05 25.89 -1.14
C ALA A 312 -13.97 26.44 0.30
N THR A 313 -15.13 26.63 0.92
CA THR A 313 -15.28 27.21 2.25
C THR A 313 -14.96 26.23 3.38
N GLY A 314 -14.92 24.93 3.08
CA GLY A 314 -14.60 23.85 4.01
C GLY A 314 -14.78 22.48 3.36
N TYR A 315 -14.41 21.42 4.09
CA TYR A 315 -14.62 20.05 3.64
C TYR A 315 -16.09 19.59 3.59
N PRO A 316 -17.03 20.12 4.40
CA PRO A 316 -18.45 19.81 4.21
C PRO A 316 -18.97 20.12 2.82
N GLU A 317 -18.54 21.24 2.22
CA GLU A 317 -18.90 21.61 0.84
C GLU A 317 -18.40 20.57 -0.16
N LEU A 318 -17.15 20.11 -0.03
CA LEU A 318 -16.57 19.10 -0.90
C LEU A 318 -17.23 17.71 -0.72
N ILE A 319 -17.59 17.34 0.52
CA ILE A 319 -18.31 16.09 0.83
C ILE A 319 -19.72 16.13 0.24
N GLN A 320 -20.45 17.23 0.43
CA GLN A 320 -21.81 17.41 -0.09
C GLN A 320 -21.85 17.38 -1.62
N ALA A 321 -20.81 17.89 -2.28
CA ALA A 321 -20.69 17.80 -3.73
C ALA A 321 -20.45 16.37 -4.23
N ALA A 322 -19.72 15.55 -3.46
CA ALA A 322 -19.29 14.21 -3.86
C ALA A 322 -20.28 13.08 -3.54
N PHE A 323 -21.01 13.18 -2.41
CA PHE A 323 -21.77 12.06 -1.86
C PHE A 323 -23.26 12.34 -1.71
N HIS A 324 -24.07 11.27 -1.88
CA HIS A 324 -25.52 11.33 -1.69
C HIS A 324 -25.91 11.81 -0.29
N ARG A 325 -26.94 12.66 -0.23
CA ARG A 325 -27.43 13.31 1.01
C ARG A 325 -27.70 12.36 2.17
N GLN A 326 -28.19 11.15 1.89
CA GLN A 326 -28.56 10.16 2.90
C GLN A 326 -27.39 9.74 3.81
N TRP A 327 -26.16 10.04 3.42
CA TRP A 327 -24.97 9.68 4.18
C TRP A 327 -24.48 10.79 5.11
N TRP A 328 -24.93 12.04 4.95
CA TRP A 328 -24.42 13.18 5.73
C TRP A 328 -25.51 14.11 6.28
N ASP A 329 -26.72 14.08 5.75
CA ASP A 329 -27.83 14.96 6.12
C ASP A 329 -28.74 14.31 7.17
N SER A 330 -28.74 14.85 8.40
CA SER A 330 -29.60 14.41 9.49
C SER A 330 -29.79 15.52 10.50
N SER A 331 -31.03 15.67 10.98
CA SER A 331 -31.34 16.57 12.10
C SER A 331 -31.04 15.95 13.47
N LYS A 332 -30.80 14.62 13.51
CA LYS A 332 -30.39 13.89 14.71
C LYS A 332 -28.86 13.78 14.80
N LEU A 333 -28.36 13.55 16.00
CA LEU A 333 -26.94 13.28 16.26
C LEU A 333 -26.73 11.80 16.62
N ILE A 334 -25.48 11.36 16.52
CA ILE A 334 -25.04 10.04 16.99
C ILE A 334 -24.19 10.23 18.24
N ARG A 335 -24.59 9.62 19.36
CA ARG A 335 -23.80 9.55 20.59
C ARG A 335 -23.17 8.18 20.73
N VAL A 336 -21.87 8.14 20.96
CA VAL A 336 -21.13 6.89 21.21
C VAL A 336 -20.97 6.68 22.70
N GLY A 337 -21.47 5.55 23.21
CA GLY A 337 -21.31 5.14 24.60
C GLY A 337 -19.86 4.80 24.94
N THR A 338 -19.55 4.65 26.23
CA THR A 338 -18.21 4.23 26.69
C THR A 338 -17.84 2.81 26.25
N ASP A 339 -18.85 1.99 25.95
CA ASP A 339 -18.75 0.65 25.38
C ASP A 339 -18.61 0.65 23.85
N GLY A 340 -18.59 1.83 23.22
CA GLY A 340 -18.54 1.99 21.76
C GLY A 340 -19.90 1.92 21.06
N THR A 341 -20.98 1.64 21.77
CA THR A 341 -22.32 1.50 21.18
C THR A 341 -22.86 2.85 20.70
N PRO A 342 -23.21 3.02 19.42
CA PRO A 342 -23.80 4.25 18.91
C PRO A 342 -25.31 4.31 19.18
N THR A 343 -25.81 5.49 19.54
CA THR A 343 -27.24 5.77 19.75
C THR A 343 -27.65 7.05 19.03
N VAL A 344 -28.85 7.05 18.43
CA VAL A 344 -29.42 8.25 17.80
C VAL A 344 -30.07 9.11 18.87
N ILE A 345 -29.71 10.39 18.92
CA ILE A 345 -30.24 11.35 19.90
C ILE A 345 -30.75 12.62 19.22
N ASP A 346 -31.63 13.34 19.91
CA ASP A 346 -31.93 14.73 19.58
C ASP A 346 -30.74 15.64 19.92
N PRO A 347 -30.51 16.71 19.13
CA PRO A 347 -29.50 17.71 19.46
C PRO A 347 -29.74 18.28 20.87
N PRO A 348 -28.70 18.39 21.72
CA PRO A 348 -28.85 19.00 23.03
C PRO A 348 -29.11 20.50 22.91
N THR A 349 -29.67 21.11 23.96
CA THR A 349 -29.89 22.56 24.04
C THR A 349 -28.60 23.36 24.26
N GLY A 350 -27.49 22.69 24.57
CA GLY A 350 -26.17 23.28 24.86
C GLY A 350 -25.08 22.83 23.91
N ALA A 351 -23.82 23.01 24.31
CA ALA A 351 -22.67 22.54 23.55
C ALA A 351 -22.66 21.01 23.43
N LEU A 352 -22.22 20.49 22.28
CA LEU A 352 -22.08 19.06 22.08
C LEU A 352 -21.00 18.46 22.99
N ALA A 353 -21.28 17.26 23.51
CA ALA A 353 -20.30 16.47 24.22
C ALA A 353 -19.24 15.89 23.27
N ALA A 354 -18.08 15.52 23.82
CA ALA A 354 -16.97 14.95 23.06
C ALA A 354 -17.30 13.61 22.39
N ASN A 355 -18.37 12.92 22.77
CA ASN A 355 -18.83 11.66 22.19
C ASN A 355 -20.11 11.82 21.33
N GLU A 356 -20.52 13.04 21.00
CA GLU A 356 -21.66 13.33 20.13
C GLU A 356 -21.17 13.82 18.76
N TYR A 357 -21.79 13.34 17.69
CA TYR A 357 -21.35 13.55 16.32
C TYR A 357 -22.55 13.89 15.42
N SER A 358 -22.37 14.80 14.47
CA SER A 358 -23.30 14.87 13.33
C SER A 358 -23.18 13.60 12.49
N LEU A 359 -24.17 13.34 11.62
CA LEU A 359 -24.11 12.20 10.72
C LEU A 359 -22.85 12.23 9.82
N MET A 360 -22.52 13.40 9.27
CA MET A 360 -21.29 13.58 8.47
C MET A 360 -20.01 13.25 9.25
N GLN A 361 -19.93 13.66 10.52
CA GLN A 361 -18.76 13.38 11.37
C GLN A 361 -18.66 11.91 11.75
N TYR A 362 -19.79 11.27 12.05
CA TYR A 362 -19.82 9.86 12.41
C TYR A 362 -19.43 8.98 11.21
N ASN A 363 -19.93 9.30 10.02
CA ASN A 363 -19.65 8.58 8.78
C ASN A 363 -18.34 9.03 8.10
N PHE A 364 -17.50 9.85 8.75
CA PHE A 364 -16.37 10.48 8.07
C PHE A 364 -15.37 9.48 7.45
N ALA A 365 -15.19 8.31 8.07
CA ALA A 365 -14.38 7.22 7.52
C ALA A 365 -14.83 6.78 6.12
N LEU A 366 -16.15 6.70 5.88
CA LEU A 366 -16.73 6.37 4.58
C LEU A 366 -16.30 7.39 3.51
N PHE A 367 -16.47 8.69 3.80
CA PHE A 367 -16.15 9.75 2.85
C PHE A 367 -14.65 9.84 2.59
N PHE A 368 -13.85 9.73 3.65
CA PHE A 368 -12.40 9.77 3.53
C PHE A 368 -11.89 8.60 2.68
N GLY A 369 -12.28 7.37 3.03
CA GLY A 369 -11.84 6.16 2.33
C GLY A 369 -12.23 6.17 0.86
N LEU A 370 -13.51 6.43 0.56
CA LEU A 370 -13.98 6.46 -0.83
C LEU A 370 -13.37 7.60 -1.64
N ALA A 371 -13.22 8.80 -1.06
CA ALA A 371 -12.62 9.91 -1.79
C ALA A 371 -11.15 9.62 -2.13
N ILE A 372 -10.35 9.11 -1.18
CA ILE A 372 -8.96 8.70 -1.43
C ILE A 372 -8.91 7.60 -2.49
N GLN A 373 -9.74 6.55 -2.39
CA GLN A 373 -9.83 5.52 -3.42
C GLN A 373 -10.14 6.10 -4.81
N MET A 374 -11.09 7.05 -4.90
CA MET A 374 -11.43 7.67 -6.18
C MET A 374 -10.22 8.42 -6.77
N TYR A 375 -9.46 9.14 -5.95
CA TYR A 375 -8.23 9.78 -6.40
C TYR A 375 -7.14 8.77 -6.79
N GLU A 376 -6.83 7.79 -5.94
CA GLU A 376 -5.81 6.77 -6.23
C GLU A 376 -6.17 5.91 -7.45
N SER A 377 -7.46 5.74 -7.75
CA SER A 377 -7.92 5.07 -8.98
C SER A 377 -7.55 5.81 -10.28
N THR A 378 -7.18 7.10 -10.20
CA THR A 378 -6.69 7.86 -11.36
C THR A 378 -5.19 7.74 -11.55
N LEU A 379 -4.44 7.28 -10.54
CA LEU A 379 -2.98 7.19 -10.55
C LEU A 379 -2.52 5.93 -11.29
N VAL A 380 -2.88 5.83 -12.58
CA VAL A 380 -2.57 4.70 -13.45
C VAL A 380 -1.42 5.04 -14.39
N ALA A 381 -0.34 4.28 -14.30
CA ALA A 381 0.84 4.38 -15.16
C ALA A 381 0.84 3.26 -16.19
N ASP A 382 0.18 3.53 -17.31
CA ASP A 382 -0.10 2.61 -18.43
C ASP A 382 0.58 3.04 -19.75
N HIS A 383 1.58 3.92 -19.70
CA HIS A 383 2.22 4.47 -20.89
C HIS A 383 3.75 4.39 -20.87
N SER A 384 4.31 3.37 -20.22
CA SER A 384 5.75 3.12 -20.24
C SER A 384 6.24 2.75 -21.65
N PRO A 385 7.56 2.83 -21.91
CA PRO A 385 8.15 2.28 -23.14
C PRO A 385 7.74 0.82 -23.41
N TYR A 386 7.62 0.00 -22.37
CA TYR A 386 7.12 -1.37 -22.49
C TYR A 386 5.65 -1.45 -22.92
N ASP A 387 4.77 -0.59 -22.40
CA ASP A 387 3.38 -0.54 -22.86
C ASP A 387 3.31 -0.15 -24.34
N GLN A 388 4.08 0.85 -24.77
CA GLN A 388 4.16 1.26 -26.18
C GLN A 388 4.66 0.13 -27.08
N PHE A 389 5.61 -0.68 -26.60
CA PHE A 389 6.09 -1.88 -27.30
C PHE A 389 4.96 -2.90 -27.47
N MET A 390 4.22 -3.19 -26.42
CA MET A 390 3.08 -4.12 -26.46
C MET A 390 1.89 -3.58 -27.25
N ASP A 391 1.76 -2.27 -27.37
CA ASP A 391 0.78 -1.57 -28.23
C ASP A 391 1.20 -1.54 -29.71
N GLY A 392 2.37 -2.11 -30.07
CA GLY A 392 2.79 -2.30 -31.45
C GLY A 392 3.89 -1.36 -31.95
N ASN A 393 4.54 -0.57 -31.08
CA ASN A 393 5.75 0.18 -31.45
C ASN A 393 7.02 -0.67 -31.20
N PRO A 394 7.60 -1.34 -32.21
CA PRO A 394 8.73 -2.24 -32.02
C PRO A 394 10.02 -1.55 -31.55
N ASN A 395 10.08 -0.22 -31.67
CA ASN A 395 11.26 0.58 -31.32
C ASN A 395 11.15 1.25 -29.95
N ALA A 396 10.06 1.01 -29.20
CA ALA A 396 9.87 1.64 -27.89
C ALA A 396 10.85 1.12 -26.82
N ILE A 397 11.34 -0.11 -26.96
CA ILE A 397 12.34 -0.71 -26.07
C ILE A 397 13.52 -1.26 -26.86
N SER A 398 14.68 -1.39 -26.20
CA SER A 398 15.88 -1.91 -26.84
C SER A 398 15.80 -3.44 -27.06
N PRO A 399 16.59 -4.01 -28.00
CA PRO A 399 16.72 -5.47 -28.13
C PRO A 399 17.15 -6.16 -26.83
N GLN A 400 17.94 -5.48 -26.00
CA GLN A 400 18.35 -5.98 -24.69
C GLN A 400 17.18 -6.04 -23.70
N ALA A 401 16.28 -5.07 -23.71
CA ALA A 401 15.05 -5.13 -22.92
C ALA A 401 14.07 -6.22 -23.43
N ILE A 402 14.06 -6.48 -24.75
CA ILE A 402 13.31 -7.61 -25.31
C ILE A 402 13.84 -8.95 -24.78
N LEU A 403 15.17 -9.13 -24.74
CA LEU A 403 15.78 -10.29 -24.09
C LEU A 403 15.40 -10.35 -22.60
N GLY A 404 15.38 -9.21 -21.90
CA GLY A 404 14.98 -9.13 -20.50
C GLY A 404 13.56 -9.65 -20.23
N VAL A 405 12.57 -9.24 -21.02
CA VAL A 405 11.20 -9.75 -20.85
C VAL A 405 11.06 -11.23 -21.22
N ASP A 406 11.87 -11.73 -22.17
CA ASP A 406 11.89 -13.15 -22.50
C ASP A 406 12.52 -13.99 -21.36
N LEU A 407 13.58 -13.50 -20.72
CA LEU A 407 14.13 -14.11 -19.50
C LEU A 407 13.12 -14.08 -18.35
N PHE A 408 12.44 -12.94 -18.16
CA PHE A 408 11.45 -12.72 -17.12
C PHE A 408 10.29 -13.72 -17.18
N ARG A 409 9.80 -14.01 -18.39
CA ARG A 409 8.68 -14.93 -18.60
C ARG A 409 9.09 -16.39 -18.69
N SER A 410 10.39 -16.67 -18.87
CA SER A 410 10.87 -18.03 -19.09
C SER A 410 10.60 -18.94 -17.90
N GLN A 411 9.96 -20.08 -18.15
CA GLN A 411 9.67 -21.10 -17.13
C GLN A 411 10.90 -21.93 -16.76
N THR A 412 11.94 -21.91 -17.58
CA THR A 412 13.19 -22.66 -17.34
C THR A 412 14.37 -21.77 -16.98
N ARG A 413 14.17 -20.44 -16.93
CA ARG A 413 15.24 -19.48 -16.62
C ARG A 413 14.86 -18.51 -15.52
N GLY A 414 14.31 -17.33 -15.84
CA GLY A 414 14.07 -16.28 -14.84
C GLY A 414 12.86 -16.53 -13.94
N GLN A 415 11.82 -17.21 -14.44
CA GLN A 415 10.59 -17.58 -13.71
C GLN A 415 9.88 -16.42 -12.98
N CYS A 416 10.23 -15.16 -13.26
CA CYS A 416 9.73 -13.99 -12.53
C CYS A 416 8.21 -13.82 -12.73
N ILE A 417 7.72 -14.13 -13.94
CA ILE A 417 6.29 -14.08 -14.29
C ILE A 417 5.43 -15.01 -13.45
N THR A 418 6.03 -16.02 -12.81
CA THR A 418 5.34 -16.98 -11.93
C THR A 418 4.81 -16.30 -10.67
N CYS A 419 5.30 -15.12 -10.29
CA CYS A 419 4.74 -14.29 -9.22
C CYS A 419 4.31 -12.91 -9.73
N HIS A 420 5.00 -12.36 -10.72
CA HIS A 420 4.71 -11.07 -11.34
C HIS A 420 3.86 -11.25 -12.59
N GLU A 421 2.60 -11.63 -12.36
CA GLU A 421 1.68 -12.09 -13.40
C GLU A 421 0.93 -10.95 -14.09
N GLY A 422 0.53 -11.16 -15.34
CA GLY A 422 -0.41 -10.31 -16.05
C GLY A 422 0.13 -8.93 -16.46
N ALA A 423 -0.76 -8.05 -16.93
CA ALA A 423 -0.39 -6.68 -17.34
C ALA A 423 0.05 -5.83 -16.15
N GLU A 424 -0.50 -6.14 -14.97
CA GLU A 424 -0.26 -5.49 -13.69
C GLU A 424 1.12 -5.86 -13.12
N LEU A 425 1.75 -6.92 -13.62
CA LEU A 425 3.03 -7.48 -13.16
C LEU A 425 3.00 -7.86 -11.66
N THR A 426 1.87 -8.41 -11.22
CA THR A 426 1.67 -8.94 -9.86
C THR A 426 0.56 -9.99 -9.81
N GLY A 427 0.81 -11.09 -9.11
CA GLY A 427 -0.20 -12.09 -8.75
C GLY A 427 -1.19 -11.63 -7.68
N ALA A 428 -0.95 -10.48 -7.02
CA ALA A 428 -1.83 -9.93 -5.98
C ALA A 428 -2.94 -9.02 -6.53
N SER A 429 -3.10 -8.96 -7.84
CA SER A 429 -4.12 -8.11 -8.47
C SER A 429 -5.53 -8.70 -8.32
N VAL A 430 -6.55 -7.84 -8.35
CA VAL A 430 -7.97 -8.21 -8.31
C VAL A 430 -8.28 -9.32 -9.32
N ARG A 431 -7.77 -9.19 -10.55
CA ARG A 431 -8.01 -10.15 -11.63
C ARG A 431 -7.41 -11.53 -11.34
N GLN A 432 -6.17 -11.58 -10.84
CA GLN A 432 -5.49 -12.85 -10.56
C GLN A 432 -6.08 -13.55 -9.34
N VAL A 433 -6.35 -12.80 -8.27
CA VAL A 433 -6.96 -13.35 -7.04
C VAL A 433 -8.38 -13.84 -7.29
N ARG A 434 -9.19 -13.12 -8.09
CA ARG A 434 -10.53 -13.60 -8.49
C ARG A 434 -10.48 -14.88 -9.31
N ALA A 435 -9.46 -15.03 -10.17
CA ALA A 435 -9.31 -16.22 -11.00
C ALA A 435 -8.91 -17.45 -10.16
N SER A 436 -7.97 -17.31 -9.24
CA SER A 436 -7.74 -18.32 -8.21
C SER A 436 -7.20 -17.67 -6.92
N PRO A 437 -7.96 -17.64 -5.81
CA PRO A 437 -7.54 -16.92 -4.61
C PRO A 437 -6.49 -17.68 -3.79
N THR A 438 -6.47 -19.00 -3.93
CA THR A 438 -5.46 -19.90 -3.37
C THR A 438 -4.51 -20.34 -4.47
N ARG A 439 -3.23 -20.38 -4.14
CA ARG A 439 -2.18 -20.90 -4.99
C ARG A 439 -1.53 -22.10 -4.33
N ILE A 440 -1.31 -23.16 -5.10
CA ILE A 440 -0.46 -24.28 -4.73
C ILE A 440 0.87 -24.15 -5.47
N ARG A 441 1.99 -24.18 -4.75
CA ARG A 441 3.35 -24.18 -5.30
C ARG A 441 4.18 -25.19 -4.53
N ASP A 442 4.87 -26.08 -5.24
CA ASP A 442 5.74 -27.10 -4.63
C ASP A 442 5.02 -27.95 -3.56
N GLY A 443 3.72 -28.20 -3.78
CA GLY A 443 2.88 -28.94 -2.84
C GLY A 443 2.47 -28.17 -1.59
N GLN A 444 2.65 -26.84 -1.56
CA GLN A 444 2.31 -25.96 -0.44
C GLN A 444 1.22 -24.95 -0.82
N ALA A 445 0.25 -24.74 0.06
CA ALA A 445 -0.84 -23.78 -0.12
C ALA A 445 -0.51 -22.39 0.45
N MET A 446 -0.84 -21.36 -0.31
CA MET A 446 -0.66 -19.95 0.09
C MET A 446 -1.73 -19.06 -0.53
N ASP A 447 -1.95 -17.88 0.07
CA ASP A 447 -2.76 -16.83 -0.52
C ASP A 447 -2.12 -16.39 -1.84
N ARG A 448 -2.90 -16.32 -2.93
CA ARG A 448 -2.34 -15.87 -4.21
C ARG A 448 -1.84 -14.43 -4.10
N GLY A 449 -0.67 -14.21 -4.69
CA GLY A 449 0.00 -12.91 -4.65
C GLY A 449 0.72 -12.60 -3.34
N PHE A 450 0.88 -13.56 -2.43
CA PHE A 450 1.69 -13.42 -1.23
C PHE A 450 2.76 -14.51 -1.21
N ASN A 451 4.02 -14.13 -1.00
CA ASN A 451 5.13 -15.07 -0.95
C ASN A 451 6.13 -14.66 0.12
N ASN A 452 6.72 -15.65 0.78
CA ASN A 452 7.95 -15.46 1.54
C ASN A 452 9.13 -15.77 0.60
N ILE A 453 9.94 -14.74 0.30
CA ILE A 453 11.07 -14.81 -0.64
C ILE A 453 12.43 -14.71 0.07
N GLY A 454 12.45 -14.85 1.40
CA GLY A 454 13.70 -14.80 2.16
C GLY A 454 14.33 -13.40 2.23
N VAL A 455 13.53 -12.33 2.34
CA VAL A 455 14.08 -10.99 2.69
C VAL A 455 14.54 -10.96 4.16
N LEU A 456 13.76 -11.60 5.03
CA LEU A 456 14.00 -11.76 6.46
C LEU A 456 13.58 -13.18 6.88
N GLU A 457 14.08 -13.64 8.01
CA GLU A 457 13.57 -14.85 8.67
C GLU A 457 12.11 -14.65 9.12
N THR A 458 11.34 -15.74 9.18
CA THR A 458 9.89 -15.72 9.49
C THR A 458 9.56 -15.06 10.83
N LEU A 459 10.42 -15.19 11.84
CA LEU A 459 10.19 -14.62 13.17
C LEU A 459 10.48 -13.11 13.26
N GLN A 460 11.10 -12.50 12.25
CA GLN A 460 11.34 -11.05 12.23
C GLN A 460 10.07 -10.27 11.88
N ASP A 461 9.20 -10.85 11.05
CA ASP A 461 7.88 -10.31 10.75
C ASP A 461 6.97 -11.43 10.23
N LEU A 462 5.94 -11.78 11.01
CA LEU A 462 4.99 -12.83 10.65
C LEU A 462 4.10 -12.44 9.45
N SER A 463 3.94 -11.14 9.19
CA SER A 463 3.19 -10.59 8.07
C SER A 463 1.80 -11.21 7.89
N LEU A 464 1.47 -11.72 6.69
CA LEU A 464 0.19 -12.35 6.37
C LEU A 464 -0.19 -13.51 7.31
N GLY A 465 0.81 -14.16 7.92
CA GLY A 465 0.61 -15.21 8.91
C GLY A 465 0.01 -14.74 10.23
N ALA A 466 -0.04 -13.43 10.48
CA ALA A 466 -0.55 -12.84 11.71
C ALA A 466 -2.09 -12.82 11.80
N LYS A 467 -2.59 -12.39 12.97
CA LYS A 467 -4.00 -12.13 13.23
C LYS A 467 -4.26 -10.62 13.38
N ASP A 468 -5.46 -10.20 13.06
CA ASP A 468 -5.96 -8.86 13.40
C ASP A 468 -6.33 -8.73 14.88
N ASP A 469 -6.71 -7.52 15.30
CA ASP A 469 -7.09 -7.19 16.68
C ASP A 469 -8.36 -7.92 17.16
N LEU A 470 -9.16 -8.46 16.23
CA LEU A 470 -10.33 -9.30 16.54
C LEU A 470 -9.98 -10.79 16.58
N GLY A 471 -8.72 -11.15 16.38
CA GLY A 471 -8.21 -12.52 16.43
C GLY A 471 -8.43 -13.34 15.15
N ASN A 472 -8.86 -12.71 14.05
CA ASN A 472 -8.98 -13.40 12.76
C ASN A 472 -7.62 -13.44 12.06
N TRP A 473 -7.29 -14.56 11.41
CA TRP A 473 -6.11 -14.63 10.54
C TRP A 473 -6.19 -13.60 9.43
N LEU A 474 -5.06 -12.99 9.03
CA LEU A 474 -5.01 -12.13 7.84
C LEU A 474 -5.06 -12.95 6.54
N SER A 475 -4.37 -14.10 6.51
CA SER A 475 -4.45 -15.08 5.42
C SER A 475 -5.87 -15.57 5.19
N THR A 476 -6.32 -15.55 3.93
CA THR A 476 -7.59 -16.16 3.51
C THR A 476 -7.51 -17.67 3.52
N VAL A 477 -6.35 -18.24 3.16
CA VAL A 477 -6.14 -19.70 3.14
C VAL A 477 -6.25 -20.31 4.54
N LYS A 478 -5.69 -19.65 5.56
CA LYS A 478 -5.87 -20.05 6.98
C LYS A 478 -7.33 -19.95 7.47
N ARG A 479 -8.21 -19.24 6.75
CA ARG A 479 -9.65 -19.12 7.08
C ARG A 479 -10.55 -20.10 6.31
N LEU A 480 -10.01 -20.86 5.35
CA LEU A 480 -10.81 -21.81 4.57
C LEU A 480 -11.34 -22.95 5.45
N THR A 481 -12.58 -23.37 5.18
CA THR A 481 -13.23 -24.50 5.84
C THR A 481 -13.93 -25.38 4.79
N PRO A 482 -13.49 -26.63 4.56
CA PRO A 482 -12.29 -27.25 5.14
C PRO A 482 -10.99 -26.56 4.66
N PRO A 483 -9.88 -26.68 5.41
CA PRO A 483 -8.58 -26.20 4.96
C PRO A 483 -8.10 -27.02 3.74
N PRO A 484 -7.17 -26.47 2.93
CA PRO A 484 -6.53 -27.24 1.87
C PRO A 484 -5.79 -28.47 2.42
N PRO A 485 -5.66 -29.56 1.64
CA PRO A 485 -4.89 -30.73 2.04
C PRO A 485 -3.38 -30.47 2.06
N GLU A 486 -2.89 -29.49 1.31
CA GLU A 486 -1.49 -29.08 1.31
C GLU A 486 -1.11 -28.28 2.58
N PRO A 487 0.15 -28.38 3.05
CA PRO A 487 0.65 -27.53 4.12
C PRO A 487 0.53 -26.03 3.78
N ILE A 488 0.12 -25.21 4.74
CA ILE A 488 -0.13 -23.77 4.54
C ILE A 488 1.12 -22.96 4.91
N VAL A 489 1.68 -22.21 3.96
CA VAL A 489 2.93 -21.45 4.12
C VAL A 489 2.74 -19.95 3.90
N VAL A 490 2.09 -19.29 4.87
CA VAL A 490 1.76 -17.85 4.81
C VAL A 490 2.52 -17.01 5.84
N ASP A 491 3.25 -17.64 6.75
CA ASP A 491 4.06 -16.95 7.75
C ASP A 491 5.28 -16.30 7.08
N GLY A 492 5.49 -15.01 7.34
CA GLY A 492 6.51 -14.21 6.66
C GLY A 492 6.21 -13.94 5.18
N ALA A 493 5.00 -14.26 4.71
CA ALA A 493 4.62 -14.00 3.32
C ALA A 493 4.15 -12.56 3.13
N PHE A 494 4.63 -11.92 2.07
CA PHE A 494 4.34 -10.53 1.74
C PHE A 494 3.70 -10.40 0.37
N LYS A 495 2.84 -9.38 0.21
CA LYS A 495 2.19 -9.05 -1.05
C LYS A 495 3.24 -8.82 -2.13
N VAL A 496 3.12 -9.52 -3.26
CA VAL A 496 3.96 -9.33 -4.44
C VAL A 496 3.66 -7.94 -5.02
N PRO A 497 4.63 -7.00 -5.03
CA PRO A 497 4.40 -5.67 -5.58
C PRO A 497 4.31 -5.73 -7.11
N GLY A 498 3.55 -4.81 -7.70
CA GLY A 498 3.63 -4.56 -9.14
C GLY A 498 5.01 -3.98 -9.50
N LEU A 499 5.51 -4.27 -10.70
CA LEU A 499 6.85 -3.82 -11.14
C LEU A 499 6.83 -2.58 -12.04
N ARG A 500 5.65 -2.00 -12.29
CA ARG A 500 5.53 -0.77 -13.07
C ARG A 500 6.10 0.41 -12.28
N ASN A 501 6.93 1.22 -12.94
CA ASN A 501 7.74 2.28 -12.32
C ASN A 501 8.73 1.81 -11.25
N VAL A 502 9.12 0.54 -11.24
CA VAL A 502 10.01 0.00 -10.19
C VAL A 502 11.35 0.75 -10.10
N GLU A 503 11.82 1.37 -11.19
CA GLU A 503 13.00 2.26 -11.18
C GLU A 503 12.91 3.42 -10.16
N LEU A 504 11.69 3.89 -9.87
CA LEU A 504 11.42 5.09 -9.07
C LEU A 504 10.98 4.75 -7.63
N THR A 505 11.02 3.48 -7.22
CA THR A 505 10.48 3.04 -5.92
C THR A 505 11.55 2.49 -4.98
N ALA A 506 12.83 2.80 -5.23
CA ALA A 506 13.90 2.51 -4.28
C ALA A 506 13.67 3.28 -2.96
N PRO A 507 14.12 2.74 -1.81
CA PRO A 507 14.75 1.43 -1.62
C PRO A 507 13.73 0.27 -1.70
N TYR A 508 14.20 -0.96 -1.91
CA TYR A 508 13.33 -2.09 -2.28
C TYR A 508 13.00 -3.06 -1.14
N PHE A 509 11.94 -3.84 -1.38
CA PHE A 509 11.31 -4.81 -0.48
C PHE A 509 10.58 -4.18 0.71
N HIS A 510 9.82 -5.01 1.44
CA HIS A 510 9.05 -4.57 2.60
C HIS A 510 9.90 -4.02 3.75
N ASN A 511 11.21 -4.27 3.75
CA ASN A 511 12.15 -3.71 4.74
C ASN A 511 12.98 -2.54 4.17
N GLY A 512 12.87 -2.21 2.88
CA GLY A 512 13.72 -1.19 2.25
C GLY A 512 15.20 -1.55 2.28
N GLY A 513 15.53 -2.85 2.28
CA GLY A 513 16.88 -3.36 2.54
C GLY A 513 17.81 -3.45 1.33
N GLN A 514 17.35 -3.08 0.12
CA GLN A 514 18.18 -3.02 -1.09
C GLN A 514 18.16 -1.62 -1.71
N VAL A 515 19.33 -1.17 -2.17
CA VAL A 515 19.55 0.22 -2.60
C VAL A 515 19.08 0.50 -4.03
N ASP A 516 19.27 -0.44 -4.96
CA ASP A 516 19.04 -0.25 -6.38
C ASP A 516 18.54 -1.54 -7.06
N LEU A 517 18.11 -1.45 -8.33
CA LEU A 517 17.64 -2.60 -9.11
C LEU A 517 18.73 -3.67 -9.35
N PRO A 518 20.00 -3.32 -9.64
CA PRO A 518 21.08 -4.31 -9.66
C PRO A 518 21.14 -5.17 -8.39
N ALA A 519 21.06 -4.56 -7.19
CA ALA A 519 21.06 -5.30 -5.93
C ALA A 519 19.84 -6.22 -5.78
N VAL A 520 18.67 -5.82 -6.29
CA VAL A 520 17.46 -6.67 -6.34
C VAL A 520 17.64 -7.85 -7.31
N ILE A 521 18.26 -7.64 -8.47
CA ILE A 521 18.55 -8.74 -9.40
C ILE A 521 19.52 -9.73 -8.75
N GLU A 522 20.57 -9.23 -8.09
CA GLU A 522 21.51 -10.08 -7.34
C GLU A 522 20.80 -10.83 -6.20
N PHE A 523 19.83 -10.22 -5.53
CA PHE A 523 19.03 -10.86 -4.48
C PHE A 523 18.29 -12.10 -4.99
N TYR A 524 17.59 -11.97 -6.12
CA TYR A 524 16.90 -13.11 -6.72
C TYR A 524 17.89 -14.13 -7.31
N ASP A 525 19.04 -13.67 -7.81
CA ASP A 525 20.07 -14.55 -8.37
C ASP A 525 20.60 -15.56 -7.34
N ARG A 526 20.69 -15.13 -6.07
CA ARG A 526 21.08 -15.98 -4.93
C ARG A 526 19.90 -16.58 -4.14
N ALA A 527 18.67 -16.41 -4.62
CA ALA A 527 17.45 -16.96 -4.02
C ALA A 527 17.06 -16.39 -2.63
N GLY A 528 17.27 -15.09 -2.45
CA GLY A 528 16.96 -14.37 -1.21
C GLY A 528 18.18 -14.18 -0.30
N ASP A 529 18.01 -13.45 0.80
CA ASP A 529 19.08 -13.19 1.76
C ASP A 529 18.98 -14.11 2.99
N ALA A 530 17.77 -14.51 3.38
CA ALA A 530 17.51 -15.46 4.47
C ALA A 530 17.26 -16.88 3.92
N HIS A 531 18.13 -17.81 4.30
CA HIS A 531 18.01 -19.24 3.97
C HIS A 531 17.74 -20.13 5.20
N GLU A 532 17.97 -19.60 6.40
CA GLU A 532 17.65 -20.24 7.68
C GLU A 532 16.39 -19.60 8.28
N GLY A 533 15.73 -20.28 9.23
CA GLY A 533 14.54 -19.73 9.88
C GLY A 533 13.31 -19.58 8.96
N MET A 534 13.33 -20.22 7.79
CA MET A 534 12.23 -20.26 6.82
C MET A 534 11.22 -21.33 7.18
N VAL A 535 10.65 -21.21 8.38
CA VAL A 535 9.71 -22.16 8.96
C VAL A 535 8.52 -21.40 9.53
N THR A 536 7.32 -21.91 9.30
CA THR A 536 6.09 -21.40 9.93
C THR A 536 6.11 -21.66 11.45
N LEU A 537 5.22 -21.00 12.20
CA LEU A 537 5.13 -21.21 13.64
C LEU A 537 4.73 -22.64 14.04
N ASP A 538 4.10 -23.39 13.15
CA ASP A 538 3.75 -24.80 13.38
C ASP A 538 4.85 -25.80 12.95
N GLY A 539 6.01 -25.31 12.50
CA GLY A 539 7.15 -26.14 12.11
C GLY A 539 7.16 -26.58 10.65
N THR A 540 6.20 -26.13 9.83
CA THR A 540 6.19 -26.39 8.38
C THR A 540 7.32 -25.63 7.69
N GLN A 541 8.17 -26.34 6.96
CA GLN A 541 9.24 -25.71 6.18
C GLN A 541 8.66 -24.94 5.00
N ILE A 542 9.21 -23.75 4.73
CA ILE A 542 8.82 -22.90 3.61
C ILE A 542 9.81 -23.13 2.47
N GLU A 543 9.31 -23.58 1.32
CA GLU A 543 10.14 -23.81 0.13
C GLU A 543 10.51 -22.48 -0.54
N LEU A 544 11.81 -22.16 -0.51
CA LEU A 544 12.38 -20.97 -1.14
C LEU A 544 12.47 -21.12 -2.66
N MET A 545 12.71 -19.99 -3.33
CA MET A 545 13.06 -19.99 -4.74
C MET A 545 14.38 -20.73 -4.98
N SER A 546 14.56 -21.25 -6.20
CA SER A 546 15.84 -21.80 -6.64
C SER A 546 16.83 -20.70 -7.04
N ILE A 547 18.12 -20.96 -6.85
CA ILE A 547 19.21 -20.11 -7.40
C ILE A 547 19.08 -20.06 -8.93
N ILE A 548 19.15 -18.86 -9.50
CA ILE A 548 18.97 -18.63 -10.94
C ILE A 548 20.31 -18.73 -11.68
N GLY A 549 21.34 -18.04 -11.18
CA GLY A 549 22.68 -18.00 -11.77
C GLY A 549 22.71 -17.31 -13.13
N PHE A 550 22.21 -16.07 -13.21
CA PHE A 550 22.26 -15.24 -14.40
C PHE A 550 23.70 -14.86 -14.77
N THR A 551 23.99 -14.88 -16.07
CA THR A 551 25.19 -14.26 -16.65
C THR A 551 25.12 -12.73 -16.54
N PRO A 552 26.26 -12.02 -16.62
CA PRO A 552 26.28 -10.55 -16.65
C PRO A 552 25.35 -9.96 -17.72
N GLU A 553 25.30 -10.60 -18.89
CA GLU A 553 24.45 -10.19 -20.01
C GLU A 553 22.95 -10.35 -19.68
N GLU A 554 22.57 -11.46 -19.04
CA GLU A 554 21.19 -11.70 -18.59
C GLU A 554 20.78 -10.71 -17.49
N LYS A 555 21.67 -10.40 -16.53
CA LYS A 555 21.41 -9.38 -15.50
C LYS A 555 21.19 -8.01 -16.13
N ALA A 556 22.02 -7.63 -17.09
CA ALA A 556 21.87 -6.38 -17.81
C ALA A 556 20.58 -6.34 -18.67
N ALA A 557 20.19 -7.47 -19.27
CA ALA A 557 18.93 -7.60 -19.99
C ALA A 557 17.70 -7.46 -19.08
N MET A 558 17.71 -8.11 -17.91
CA MET A 558 16.66 -7.97 -16.91
C MET A 558 16.54 -6.53 -16.44
N LEU A 559 17.66 -5.87 -16.13
CA LEU A 559 17.68 -4.46 -15.75
C LEU A 559 17.08 -3.57 -16.85
N ALA A 560 17.47 -3.78 -18.11
CA ALA A 560 16.93 -3.02 -19.24
C ALA A 560 15.40 -3.18 -19.37
N PHE A 561 14.87 -4.38 -19.13
CA PHE A 561 13.44 -4.60 -19.08
C PHE A 561 12.77 -3.85 -17.92
N LEU A 562 13.29 -3.96 -16.70
CA LEU A 562 12.72 -3.27 -15.53
C LEU A 562 12.70 -1.74 -15.69
N LEU A 563 13.74 -1.16 -16.29
CA LEU A 563 13.79 0.27 -16.61
C LEU A 563 12.77 0.66 -17.70
N SER A 564 12.44 -0.24 -18.63
CA SER A 564 11.42 0.02 -19.64
C SER A 564 10.00 0.06 -19.10
N LEU A 565 9.79 -0.31 -17.83
CA LEU A 565 8.50 -0.25 -17.13
C LEU A 565 8.21 1.11 -16.50
N THR A 566 9.09 2.11 -16.65
CA THR A 566 8.90 3.46 -16.11
C THR A 566 8.10 4.33 -17.06
N ASP A 567 6.97 4.84 -16.57
CA ASP A 567 6.14 5.83 -17.27
C ASP A 567 6.73 7.23 -17.05
N GLU A 568 7.08 7.91 -18.14
CA GLU A 568 7.69 9.24 -18.06
C GLU A 568 6.75 10.28 -17.46
N ARG A 569 5.42 10.06 -17.50
CA ARG A 569 4.48 10.96 -16.80
C ARG A 569 4.70 10.92 -15.28
N VAL A 570 5.06 9.77 -14.72
CA VAL A 570 5.40 9.66 -13.29
C VAL A 570 6.72 10.37 -13.01
N ARG A 571 7.76 10.08 -13.81
CA ARG A 571 9.09 10.68 -13.64
C ARG A 571 9.02 12.22 -13.65
N PHE A 572 8.23 12.78 -14.56
CA PHE A 572 8.07 14.23 -14.72
C PHE A 572 6.87 14.81 -13.97
N GLN A 573 6.18 14.05 -13.12
CA GLN A 573 5.04 14.54 -12.34
C GLN A 573 3.90 15.14 -13.21
N GLN A 574 3.74 14.63 -14.43
CA GLN A 574 2.69 15.05 -15.36
C GLN A 574 1.34 14.46 -14.96
N ALA A 575 0.25 15.08 -15.39
CA ALA A 575 -1.08 14.55 -15.12
C ALA A 575 -1.21 13.07 -15.52
N PRO A 576 -1.81 12.22 -14.67
CA PRO A 576 -2.55 12.56 -13.45
C PRO A 576 -1.71 12.68 -12.16
N PHE A 577 -0.37 12.63 -12.25
CA PHE A 577 0.57 12.62 -11.13
C PHE A 577 1.03 14.02 -10.66
N ASP A 578 0.46 15.09 -11.23
CA ASP A 578 0.64 16.46 -10.79
C ASP A 578 0.04 16.69 -9.40
N HIS A 579 0.54 17.67 -8.65
CA HIS A 579 0.18 17.77 -7.24
C HIS A 579 0.29 19.17 -6.60
N PRO A 580 -0.43 19.42 -5.49
CA PRO A 580 -0.18 20.55 -4.60
C PRO A 580 1.23 20.57 -4.00
N GLN A 581 1.63 21.73 -3.48
CA GLN A 581 2.84 21.89 -2.68
C GLN A 581 2.76 21.05 -1.41
N LEU A 582 3.91 20.60 -0.91
CA LEU A 582 4.02 19.92 0.36
C LEU A 582 5.26 20.37 1.13
N PHE A 583 5.21 20.31 2.45
CA PHE A 583 6.39 20.48 3.30
C PHE A 583 6.57 19.22 4.12
N ILE A 584 7.67 18.49 3.88
CA ILE A 584 7.95 17.22 4.54
C ILE A 584 9.13 17.38 5.50
N PRO A 585 9.09 16.77 6.69
CA PRO A 585 10.23 16.85 7.60
C PRO A 585 11.41 16.00 7.08
N ASN A 586 12.65 16.43 7.29
CA ASN A 586 13.84 15.73 6.78
C ASN A 586 14.96 15.65 7.84
N GLY A 587 14.63 15.06 8.98
CA GLY A 587 15.50 14.92 10.15
C GLY A 587 15.95 16.25 10.81
N PRO A 588 16.73 16.16 11.91
CA PRO A 588 17.25 17.34 12.61
C PRO A 588 18.49 17.93 11.91
N GLY A 589 18.58 19.26 11.76
CA GLY A 589 19.80 19.94 11.27
C GLY A 589 20.97 19.75 12.25
N LEU A 590 22.16 19.39 11.76
CA LEU A 590 23.36 19.31 12.60
C LEU A 590 23.96 20.71 12.85
N PRO A 591 24.59 20.97 14.02
CA PRO A 591 24.46 20.32 15.32
C PRO A 591 23.94 21.28 16.40
N ARG A 592 23.17 20.76 17.36
CA ARG A 592 22.53 21.47 18.50
C ARG A 592 21.27 22.29 18.15
N ALA A 593 20.14 21.60 18.09
CA ALA A 593 18.98 21.91 18.93
C ALA A 593 17.93 20.82 18.71
N ILE A 594 17.78 19.99 19.73
CA ILE A 594 16.71 19.02 19.83
C ILE A 594 15.47 19.84 20.27
N MET A 595 14.78 20.43 19.27
CA MET A 595 13.72 21.48 19.28
C MET A 595 14.21 22.94 19.40
N PRO A 596 13.59 23.97 18.79
CA PRO A 596 12.67 24.09 17.64
C PRO A 596 13.39 24.32 16.30
N GLY A 597 12.71 24.01 15.18
CA GLY A 597 13.24 24.18 13.81
C GLY A 597 13.50 22.84 13.10
N GLU A 598 12.50 21.95 13.10
CA GLU A 598 12.53 20.78 12.23
C GLU A 598 12.72 21.26 10.78
N GLN A 599 13.77 20.78 10.11
CA GLN A 599 14.03 21.20 8.74
C GLN A 599 12.96 20.56 7.86
N LEU A 600 12.10 21.41 7.30
CA LEU A 600 11.14 21.00 6.30
C LEU A 600 11.79 21.14 4.92
N MET A 601 11.70 20.07 4.14
CA MET A 601 11.96 20.10 2.71
C MET A 601 10.67 20.51 2.01
N GLU A 602 10.76 21.51 1.15
CA GLU A 602 9.66 21.91 0.28
C GLU A 602 9.62 21.00 -0.95
N ILE A 603 8.43 20.48 -1.23
CA ILE A 603 8.08 19.87 -2.51
C ILE A 603 7.16 20.88 -3.22
N PRO A 604 7.60 21.48 -4.34
CA PRO A 604 6.83 22.54 -5.01
C PRO A 604 5.52 22.01 -5.58
N ALA A 605 4.53 22.89 -5.76
CA ALA A 605 3.32 22.53 -6.51
C ALA A 605 3.66 22.34 -7.99
N VAL A 606 3.10 21.29 -8.61
CA VAL A 606 3.33 20.94 -10.01
C VAL A 606 1.99 20.94 -10.75
N GLY A 607 1.94 21.56 -11.93
CA GLY A 607 0.77 21.56 -12.80
C GLY A 607 0.72 20.36 -13.73
N ARG A 608 -0.38 20.20 -14.49
CA ARG A 608 -0.60 19.06 -15.40
C ARG A 608 0.53 18.76 -16.39
N PHE A 609 1.35 19.75 -16.76
CA PHE A 609 2.45 19.59 -17.71
C PHE A 609 3.74 19.05 -17.08
N GLY A 610 3.74 18.82 -15.76
CA GLY A 610 4.86 18.27 -15.03
C GLY A 610 5.91 19.31 -14.64
N GLY A 611 7.03 18.81 -14.12
CA GLY A 611 8.16 19.59 -13.65
C GLY A 611 9.50 18.91 -13.97
N ALA A 612 10.50 19.20 -13.14
CA ALA A 612 11.78 18.49 -13.20
C ALA A 612 11.59 16.98 -12.94
N PRO A 613 12.47 16.11 -13.46
CA PRO A 613 12.42 14.69 -13.16
C PRO A 613 12.64 14.47 -11.65
N GLN A 614 11.90 13.52 -11.09
CA GLN A 614 12.08 13.11 -9.70
C GLN A 614 13.46 12.51 -9.47
N LYS A 615 14.06 12.87 -8.32
CA LYS A 615 15.30 12.25 -7.86
C LYS A 615 15.03 10.85 -7.35
N LYS A 616 15.89 9.91 -7.72
CA LYS A 616 15.91 8.56 -7.15
C LYS A 616 16.48 8.61 -5.74
N PHE A 617 16.19 7.55 -4.97
CA PHE A 617 16.78 7.35 -3.65
C PHE A 617 18.32 7.39 -3.73
N LEU A 618 18.94 8.21 -2.86
CA LEU A 618 20.38 8.50 -2.82
C LEU A 618 20.99 9.12 -4.09
N GLU A 619 20.17 9.59 -5.02
CA GLU A 619 20.65 10.43 -6.11
C GLU A 619 21.07 11.81 -5.57
N PRO A 620 22.27 12.31 -5.92
CA PRO A 620 22.83 13.54 -5.35
C PRO A 620 22.01 14.81 -5.60
#